data_AF-A0A7Y5MQZ4-F1
#
_entry.id   AF-A0A7Y5MQZ4-F1
#
_cell.length_a   1.000
_cell.length_b   1.000
_cell.length_c   1.000
_cell.angle_alpha   90.00
_cell.angle_beta   90.00
_cell.angle_gamma   90.00
#
_symmetry.space_group_name_H-M   'P 1'
#
loop_
_entity.id
_entity.type
_entity.pdbx_description
1 polymer ?
#
loop_
_entity_poly.entity_id
_entity_poly.type
_entity_poly.pdbx_seq_one_letter_code
_entity_poly.pdbx_strand_id
1 'polypeptide(L)' 'GDWKLLYNIDAPRQLFNLRDDPDELDNRADKRTDKVAELEAGLRAICDPERENRRADDYILRQLAEIKVEGGRSRAGDG' A
#
# COMPACT_ATOMS: atom_id res chain seq x y z
N GLY A 1 -13.86 8.01 -13.40
CA GLY A 1 -13.85 6.92 -14.39
C GLY A 1 -14.42 5.68 -13.74
N ASP A 2 -14.82 4.69 -14.52
CA ASP A 2 -15.52 3.50 -14.01
C ASP A 2 -14.57 2.43 -13.45
N TRP A 3 -13.28 2.54 -13.71
CA TRP A 3 -12.29 1.53 -13.33
C TRP A 3 -11.57 1.91 -12.05
N LYS A 4 -11.39 0.93 -11.16
CA LYS A 4 -10.64 1.05 -9.91
C LYS A 4 -9.51 0.01 -9.90
N LEU A 5 -8.27 0.49 -9.74
CA LEU A 5 -7.09 -0.35 -9.55
C LEU A 5 -6.69 -0.31 -8.07
N LEU A 6 -6.53 -1.48 -7.46
CA LEU A 6 -5.84 -1.63 -6.17
C LEU A 6 -4.39 -2.03 -6.41
N TYR A 7 -3.46 -1.20 -5.95
CA TYR A 7 -2.02 -1.39 -6.07
C TYR A 7 -1.40 -1.63 -4.69
N ASN A 8 -1.30 -2.91 -4.31
CA ASN A 8 -0.62 -3.33 -3.08
C ASN A 8 0.78 -3.84 -3.44
N ILE A 9 1.81 -3.38 -2.74
CA ILE A 9 3.22 -3.69 -3.06
C ILE A 9 3.49 -5.20 -3.07
N ASP A 10 2.98 -5.91 -2.06
CA ASP A 10 3.23 -7.34 -1.85
C ASP A 10 2.05 -8.25 -2.23
N ALA A 11 1.05 -7.73 -2.95
CA ALA A 11 -0.09 -8.51 -3.40
C ALA A 11 -0.34 -8.40 -4.92
N PRO A 12 -1.03 -9.38 -5.52
CA PRO A 12 -1.48 -9.27 -6.90
C PRO A 12 -2.33 -8.02 -7.12
N ARG A 13 -2.27 -7.47 -8.33
CA ARG A 13 -3.06 -6.29 -8.71
C ARG A 13 -4.52 -6.72 -8.77
N GLN A 14 -5.42 -5.84 -8.35
CA GLN A 14 -6.86 -6.07 -8.47
C GLN A 14 -7.49 -4.94 -9.26
N LEU A 15 -8.36 -5.28 -10.21
CA LEU A 15 -9.01 -4.32 -11.08
C LEU A 15 -10.52 -4.58 -11.14
N PHE A 16 -11.31 -3.56 -10.83
CA PHE A 16 -12.76 -3.62 -10.83
C PHE A 16 -13.36 -2.55 -11.74
N ASN A 17 -14.51 -2.86 -12.33
CA ASN A 17 -15.30 -1.88 -13.07
C ASN A 17 -16.51 -1.52 -12.21
N LEU A 18 -16.45 -0.40 -11.51
CA LEU A 18 -17.45 0.04 -10.54
C LEU A 18 -18.83 0.31 -11.15
N ARG A 19 -18.93 0.53 -12.46
CA ARG A 19 -20.23 0.68 -13.13
C ARG A 19 -20.95 -0.67 -13.25
N ASP A 20 -20.20 -1.71 -13.63
CA ASP A 20 -20.76 -3.03 -13.93
C ASP A 20 -20.63 -4.00 -12.73
N ASP A 21 -19.78 -3.66 -11.76
CA ASP A 21 -19.43 -4.41 -10.55
C ASP A 21 -19.19 -3.43 -9.38
N PRO A 22 -20.27 -2.80 -8.85
CA PRO A 22 -20.16 -1.80 -7.78
C PRO A 22 -19.70 -2.40 -6.44
N ASP A 23 -19.89 -3.71 -6.26
CA ASP A 23 -19.53 -4.44 -5.04
C ASP A 23 -18.10 -5.02 -5.09
N GLU A 24 -17.33 -4.76 -6.16
CA GLU A 24 -15.93 -5.18 -6.33
C GLU A 24 -15.72 -6.70 -6.19
N LEU A 25 -16.60 -7.51 -6.79
CA LEU A 25 -16.59 -8.97 -6.66
C LEU A 25 -15.84 -9.69 -7.79
N ASP A 26 -15.74 -9.09 -8.99
CA ASP A 26 -15.09 -9.68 -10.16
C ASP A 26 -13.76 -8.98 -10.46
N ASN A 27 -12.66 -9.56 -9.95
CA ASN A 27 -11.32 -9.07 -10.29
C ASN A 27 -10.99 -9.36 -11.76
N ARG A 28 -10.76 -8.30 -12.53
CA ARG A 28 -10.45 -8.35 -13.97
C ARG A 28 -8.99 -8.06 -14.30
N ALA A 29 -8.09 -8.00 -13.31
CA ALA A 29 -6.69 -7.62 -13.54
C ALA A 29 -6.01 -8.48 -14.63
N ASP A 30 -6.22 -9.80 -14.61
CA ASP A 30 -5.65 -10.71 -15.61
C ASP A 30 -6.35 -10.64 -16.98
N LYS A 31 -7.62 -10.21 -17.00
CA LYS A 31 -8.44 -10.12 -18.21
C LYS A 31 -8.28 -8.78 -18.94
N ARG A 32 -7.85 -7.74 -18.22
CA ARG A 32 -7.80 -6.34 -18.67
C ARG A 32 -6.47 -5.68 -18.32
N THR A 33 -5.40 -6.30 -18.78
CA THR A 33 -4.02 -5.80 -18.60
C THR A 33 -3.81 -4.43 -19.23
N ASP A 34 -4.56 -4.10 -20.28
CA ASP A 34 -4.63 -2.76 -20.88
C ASP A 34 -5.03 -1.69 -19.85
N LYS A 35 -6.07 -1.96 -19.06
CA LYS A 35 -6.58 -1.03 -18.06
C LYS A 35 -5.73 -0.99 -16.80
N VAL A 36 -5.10 -2.11 -16.44
CA VAL A 36 -4.09 -2.12 -15.36
C VAL A 36 -2.94 -1.17 -15.73
N ALA A 37 -2.39 -1.28 -16.93
CA ALA A 37 -1.26 -0.44 -17.36
C ALA A 37 -1.64 1.04 -17.44
N GLU A 38 -2.82 1.38 -17.96
CA GLU A 38 -3.34 2.75 -18.03
C GLU A 38 -3.44 3.39 -16.63
N LEU A 39 -4.07 2.68 -15.69
CA LEU A 39 -4.28 3.18 -14.33
C LEU A 39 -2.99 3.21 -13.52
N GLU A 40 -2.09 2.24 -13.71
CA GLU A 40 -0.77 2.25 -13.07
C GLU A 40 0.07 3.43 -13.57
N ALA A 41 0.01 3.75 -14.86
CA ALA A 41 0.68 4.95 -15.38
C ALA A 41 0.12 6.23 -14.73
N GLY A 42 -1.21 6.32 -14.57
CA GLY A 42 -1.87 7.40 -13.84
C GLY A 42 -1.44 7.48 -12.37
N LEU A 43 -1.35 6.34 -11.68
CA LEU A 43 -0.86 6.25 -10.31
C LEU A 43 0.60 6.73 -10.20
N ARG A 44 1.47 6.26 -11.11
CA ARG A 44 2.90 6.60 -11.11
C ARG A 44 3.18 8.06 -11.46
N ALA A 45 2.25 8.72 -12.15
CA ALA A 45 2.32 10.17 -12.36
C ALA A 45 2.04 10.97 -11.07
N ILE A 46 1.36 10.37 -10.09
CA ILE A 46 1.02 11.00 -8.81
C ILE A 46 2.09 10.70 -7.75
N CYS A 47 2.51 9.43 -7.61
CA CYS A 47 3.54 9.02 -6.66
C CYS A 47 4.31 7.80 -7.15
N ASP A 48 5.45 7.50 -6.50
CA ASP A 48 6.15 6.22 -6.63
C ASP A 48 5.68 5.30 -5.48
N PRO A 49 4.78 4.33 -5.73
CA PRO A 49 4.18 3.53 -4.66
C PRO A 49 5.24 2.78 -3.84
N GLU A 50 6.26 2.23 -4.49
CA GLU A 50 7.34 1.50 -3.84
C GLU A 50 8.17 2.40 -2.93
N ARG A 51 8.45 3.63 -3.37
CA ARG A 51 9.17 4.61 -2.55
C ARG A 51 8.34 5.07 -1.35
N GLU A 52 7.06 5.34 -1.53
CA GLU A 52 6.19 5.75 -0.42
C GLU A 52 5.97 4.61 0.59
N ASN A 53 5.88 3.36 0.14
CA ASN A 53 5.82 2.20 1.03
C ASN A 53 7.09 2.10 1.89
N ARG A 54 8.28 2.18 1.26
CA ARG A 54 9.56 2.15 1.99
C ARG A 54 9.66 3.29 3.03
N ARG A 55 9.19 4.49 2.67
CA ARG A 55 9.17 5.64 3.60
C ARG A 55 8.28 5.37 4.81
N ALA A 56 7.11 4.76 4.60
CA ALA A 56 6.21 4.38 5.68
C ALA A 56 6.84 3.30 6.58
N ASP A 57 7.45 2.27 5.99
CA ASP A 57 8.13 1.20 6.73
C ASP A 57 9.28 1.75 7.59
N ASP A 58 10.13 2.60 7.00
CA ASP A 58 11.25 3.26 7.70
C ASP A 58 10.74 4.08 8.89
N TYR A 59 9.64 4.81 8.70
CA TYR A 59 9.03 5.61 9.76
C TYR A 59 8.53 4.72 10.90
N ILE A 60 7.81 3.64 10.60
CA ILE A 60 7.31 2.68 11.59
C ILE A 60 8.46 2.06 12.37
N LEU A 61 9.54 1.67 11.69
CA LEU A 61 10.72 1.08 12.35
C LEU A 61 11.40 2.05 13.30
N ARG A 62 11.50 3.34 12.96
CA ARG A 62 12.04 4.38 13.85
C ARG A 62 11.19 4.53 15.11
N GLN A 63 9.87 4.63 14.95
CA GLN A 63 8.95 4.75 16.08
C GLN A 63 9.02 3.53 17.02
N LEU A 64 9.11 2.32 16.47
CA LEU A 64 9.30 1.11 17.26
C LEU A 64 10.64 1.07 18.01
N ALA A 65 11.71 1.60 17.41
CA ALA A 65 13.02 1.67 18.06
C ALA A 65 12.99 2.64 19.26
N GLU A 66 12.34 3.79 19.13
CA GLU A 66 12.16 4.77 20.21
C GLU A 66 11.40 4.16 21.40
N ILE A 67 10.29 3.46 21.15
CA ILE A 67 9.51 2.78 22.20
C ILE A 67 10.35 1.72 22.93
N LYS A 68 11.15 0.92 22.22
CA LYS A 68 12.02 -0.10 22.83
C LYS A 68 13.09 0.54 23.72
N VAL A 69 13.62 1.70 23.33
CA VAL A 69 14.61 2.44 24.11
C VAL A 69 13.99 3.02 25.38
N GLU A 70 12.77 3.55 25.32
CA GLU A 70 12.05 4.06 26.50
C GLU A 70 11.64 2.93 27.46
N GLY A 71 11.12 1.82 26.94
CA GLY A 71 10.78 0.65 27.75
C GLY A 71 11.99 -0.03 28.41
N GLY A 72 13.19 0.14 27.84
CA GLY A 72 14.45 -0.32 28.43
C GLY A 72 14.98 0.60 29.53
N ARG A 73 14.82 1.93 29.41
CA ARG A 73 15.25 2.89 30.43
C ARG A 73 14.39 2.84 31.70
N SER A 74 13.09 2.56 31.57
CA SER A 74 12.19 2.46 32.73
C SER A 74 12.43 1.24 33.62
N ARG A 75 13.20 0.23 33.17
CA ARG A 75 13.56 -0.96 33.99
C ARG A 75 14.94 -0.89 34.64
N ALA A 76 15.73 0.14 34.35
CA ALA A 76 17.11 0.26 34.86
C ALA A 76 17.24 1.17 36.10
N GLY A 77 16.13 1.59 36.71
CA GLY A 77 16.10 2.56 37.81
C GLY A 77 15.46 2.04 39.11
N ASP A 78 15.52 0.74 39.37
CA ASP A 78 15.10 0.16 40.66
C ASP A 78 16.17 -0.84 41.10
N GLY A 79 17.16 -0.34 41.85
CA GLY A 79 18.32 -1.08 42.34
C GLY A 79 19.09 -0.27 43.36
#